data_AF-A0A371JBT3-F1
#
_entry.id   AF-A0A371JBT3-F1
#
_cell.length_a   1.000
_cell.length_b   1.000
_cell.length_c   1.000
_cell.angle_alpha   90.00
_cell.angle_beta   90.00
_cell.angle_gamma   90.00
#
_symmetry.space_group_name_H-M   'P 1'
#
loop_
_entity.id
_entity.type
_entity.pdbx_description
1 polymer ?
#
loop_
_entity_poly.entity_id
_entity_poly.type
_entity_poly.pdbx_seq_one_letter_code
_entity_poly.pdbx_strand_id
1 'polypeptide(L)' 'MDGKKNDEMIAVKATAAMKSIIGEKEKKLINKLKDISARGNNAEVKQNHDGSWTVYEVKKKKEKVG' A
#
# COMPACT_ATOMS: atom_id res chain seq x y z
N MET A 1 -2.32 -16.57 42.35
CA MET A 1 -1.85 -16.55 40.95
C MET A 1 -3.11 -16.71 40.13
N ASP A 2 -3.53 -15.75 39.31
CA ASP A 2 -3.22 -15.79 37.87
C ASP A 2 -3.71 -14.50 37.21
N GLY A 3 -2.86 -13.46 37.19
CA GLY A 3 -3.13 -12.20 36.49
C GLY A 3 -2.55 -12.14 35.07
N LYS A 4 -1.96 -13.22 34.54
CA LYS A 4 -1.11 -13.19 33.34
C LYS A 4 -1.78 -13.55 32.01
N LYS A 5 -3.10 -13.79 31.96
CA LYS A 5 -3.78 -14.23 30.72
C LYS A 5 -4.21 -13.09 29.78
N ASN A 6 -4.10 -11.83 30.20
CA ASN A 6 -4.66 -10.71 29.42
C ASN A 6 -3.64 -10.04 28.48
N ASP A 7 -2.34 -10.12 28.75
CA ASP A 7 -1.30 -9.53 27.91
C ASP A 7 -1.10 -10.27 26.59
N GLU A 8 -1.25 -11.61 26.56
CA GLU A 8 -1.12 -12.41 25.32
C GLU A 8 -2.28 -12.17 24.34
N MET A 9 -3.51 -11.91 24.82
CA MET A 9 -4.68 -11.70 23.96
C MET A 9 -4.62 -10.36 23.19
N ILE A 10 -3.92 -9.36 23.74
CA ILE A 10 -3.77 -8.03 23.12
C ILE A 10 -2.83 -8.11 21.91
N ALA A 11 -1.73 -8.85 22.01
CA ALA A 11 -0.77 -9.01 20.91
C ALA A 11 -1.42 -9.69 19.69
N VAL A 12 -2.17 -10.78 19.88
CA VAL A 12 -2.77 -11.55 18.76
C VAL A 12 -3.82 -10.73 17.99
N LYS A 13 -4.66 -9.95 18.68
CA LYS A 13 -5.68 -9.10 18.03
C LYS A 13 -5.06 -7.93 17.28
N ALA A 14 -4.00 -7.33 17.84
CA ALA A 14 -3.27 -6.24 17.18
C ALA A 14 -2.61 -6.70 15.87
N THR A 15 -1.99 -7.90 15.84
CA THR A 15 -1.35 -8.42 14.63
C THR A 15 -2.36 -8.73 13.51
N ALA A 16 -3.54 -9.28 13.84
CA ALA A 16 -4.59 -9.54 12.87
C ALA A 16 -5.19 -8.24 12.28
N ALA A 17 -5.43 -7.24 13.13
CA ALA A 17 -5.89 -5.92 12.69
C ALA A 17 -4.85 -5.23 11.81
N MET A 18 -3.56 -5.28 12.18
CA MET A 18 -2.46 -4.74 11.36
C MET A 18 -2.37 -5.43 10.00
N LYS A 19 -2.48 -6.76 9.95
CA LYS A 19 -2.48 -7.51 8.69
C LYS A 19 -3.65 -7.11 7.78
N SER A 20 -4.84 -6.91 8.34
CA SER A 20 -5.99 -6.44 7.58
C SER A 20 -5.80 -5.01 7.05
N ILE A 21 -5.24 -4.10 7.87
CA ILE A 21 -4.95 -2.72 7.46
C ILE A 21 -3.89 -2.68 6.35
N ILE A 22 -2.86 -3.52 6.43
CA ILE A 22 -1.85 -3.67 5.38
C ILE A 22 -2.53 -4.13 4.08
N GLY A 23 -3.38 -5.17 4.15
CA GLY A 23 -4.11 -5.66 2.99
C GLY A 23 -5.02 -4.61 2.34
N GLU A 24 -5.68 -3.75 3.12
CA GLU A 24 -6.48 -2.65 2.58
C GLU A 24 -5.63 -1.57 1.90
N LYS A 25 -4.48 -1.21 2.48
CA LYS A 25 -3.53 -0.24 1.90
C LYS A 25 -2.93 -0.78 0.60
N GLU A 26 -2.54 -2.05 0.58
CA GLU A 26 -2.03 -2.73 -0.62
C GLU A 26 -3.09 -2.81 -1.73
N LYS A 27 -4.34 -3.14 -1.38
CA LYS A 27 -5.43 -3.17 -2.36
C LYS A 27 -5.68 -1.79 -2.99
N LYS A 28 -5.64 -0.72 -2.19
CA LYS A 28 -5.75 0.67 -2.68
C LYS A 28 -4.60 1.02 -3.63
N LEU A 29 -3.36 0.65 -3.28
CA LEU A 29 -2.18 0.83 -4.15
C LEU A 29 -2.36 0.09 -5.48
N ILE A 30 -2.71 -1.19 -5.45
CA ILE A 30 -2.89 -2.03 -6.65
C ILE A 30 -3.98 -1.44 -7.57
N ASN A 31 -5.12 -1.02 -7.01
CA ASN A 31 -6.18 -0.41 -7.79
C ASN A 31 -5.70 0.87 -8.50
N LYS A 32 -4.94 1.73 -7.80
CA LYS A 32 -4.40 2.95 -8.39
C LYS A 32 -3.43 2.68 -9.54
N LEU A 33 -2.59 1.65 -9.40
CA LEU A 33 -1.66 1.24 -10.45
C LEU A 33 -2.39 0.66 -11.67
N LYS A 34 -3.44 -0.13 -11.45
CA LYS A 34 -4.31 -0.63 -12.53
C LYS A 34 -4.95 0.51 -13.30
N ASP A 35 -5.47 1.53 -12.63
CA ASP A 35 -6.09 2.70 -13.28
C ASP A 35 -5.08 3.51 -14.11
N ILE A 36 -3.83 3.64 -13.64
CA ILE A 36 -2.75 4.31 -14.40
C ILE A 36 -2.38 3.48 -15.64
N SER A 37 -2.21 2.17 -15.49
CA SER A 37 -1.90 1.27 -16.58
C SER A 37 -3.01 1.20 -17.62
N ALA A 38 -4.28 1.20 -17.22
CA ALA A 38 -5.44 1.20 -18.12
C ALA A 38 -5.50 2.46 -18.99
N ARG A 39 -4.95 3.58 -18.52
CA ARG A 39 -4.81 4.83 -19.29
C ARG A 39 -3.56 4.84 -20.18
N GLY A 40 -2.76 3.77 -20.18
CA GLY A 40 -1.54 3.64 -20.97
C GLY A 40 -0.37 4.47 -20.43
N ASN A 41 -0.43 4.91 -19.18
CA ASN A 41 0.61 5.69 -18.52
C ASN A 41 1.46 4.80 -17.60
N ASN A 42 2.68 5.25 -17.31
CA ASN A 42 3.53 4.60 -16.31
C ASN A 42 3.27 5.20 -14.93
N ALA A 43 3.60 4.45 -13.89
CA ALA A 43 3.57 4.93 -12.52
C ALA A 43 4.97 4.86 -11.92
N GLU A 44 5.34 5.88 -11.13
CA GLU A 44 6.49 5.85 -10.25
C GLU A 44 5.98 5.71 -8.82
N VAL A 45 6.54 4.76 -8.07
CA VAL A 45 6.04 4.40 -6.74
C VAL A 45 7.17 4.52 -5.74
N LYS A 46 6.95 5.30 -4.69
CA LYS A 46 7.90 5.50 -3.60
C LYS A 46 7.26 5.08 -2.28
N GLN A 47 7.91 4.19 -1.55
CA GLN A 47 7.56 3.90 -0.17
C GLN A 47 8.21 4.94 0.75
N ASN A 48 7.43 5.50 1.66
CA ASN A 48 7.87 6.47 2.64
C ASN A 48 8.36 5.75 3.91
N HIS A 49 9.12 6.47 4.74
CA HIS A 49 9.67 5.93 5.98
C HIS A 49 8.59 5.48 6.99
N ASP A 50 7.39 6.04 6.91
CA ASP A 50 6.22 5.65 7.73
C ASP A 50 5.47 4.42 7.18
N GLY A 51 5.97 3.80 6.10
CA GLY A 51 5.34 2.66 5.44
C GLY A 51 4.16 3.04 4.53
N SER A 52 3.86 4.33 4.35
CA SER A 52 2.91 4.79 3.33
C SER A 52 3.53 4.78 1.93
N TRP A 53 2.68 4.91 0.90
CA TRP A 53 3.09 4.86 -0.50
C TRP A 53 2.68 6.14 -1.20
N THR A 54 3.61 6.77 -1.90
CA THR A 54 3.34 7.85 -2.84
C THR A 54 3.41 7.31 -4.27
N VAL A 55 2.36 7.56 -5.05
CA VAL A 55 2.23 7.10 -6.44
C VAL A 55 2.13 8.30 -7.36
N TYR A 56 3.08 8.43 -8.28
CA TYR A 56 3.10 9.45 -9.31
C TYR A 56 2.70 8.84 -10.65
N GLU A 57 1.71 9.42 -11.32
CA GLU A 57 1.41 9.06 -12.70
C GLU A 57 2.36 9.81 -13.65
N VAL A 58 3.17 9.06 -14.37
CA VAL A 58 4.14 9.59 -15.34
C VAL A 58 3.48 9.65 -16.71
N LYS A 59 3.02 10.85 -17.07
CA LYS A 59 2.48 11.15 -18.41
C LYS A 59 3.63 11.46 -19.35
N LYS A 60 4.05 10.48 -20.16
CA LYS A 60 5.05 10.72 -21.20
C LYS A 60 4.38 11.40 -22.39
N LYS A 61 4.80 12.63 -22.69
CA LYS A 61 4.49 13.26 -23.98
C LYS A 61 5.30 12.52 -25.04
N LYS A 62 4.61 11.83 -25.95
CA LYS A 62 5.28 11.17 -27.08
C LYS A 62 5.60 12.24 -28.12
N GLU A 63 6.88 12.41 -28.40
CA GLU A 63 7.35 13.23 -29.52
C GLU A 63 8.01 12.30 -30.51
N LYS A 64 7.52 12.30 -31.76
CA LYS A 64 8.12 11.51 -32.82
C LYS A 64 9.29 12.33 -33.36
N VAL A 65 10.51 11.92 -33.03
CA VAL A 65 11.73 12.48 -33.60
C VAL A 65 12.18 11.53 -34.70
N GLY A 66 12.23 12.02 -35.93
CA GLY A 66 12.61 11.31 -37.14
C GLY A 66 12.78 12.27 -38.30
#